data_AF-A0A846QHE1-F1
#
_entry.id   AF-A0A846QHE1-F1
#
_cell.length_a   1.000
_cell.length_b   1.000
_cell.length_c   1.000
_cell.angle_alpha   90.00
_cell.angle_beta   90.00
_cell.angle_gamma   90.00
#
_symmetry.space_group_name_H-M   'P 1'
#
loop_
_entity.id
_entity.type
_entity.pdbx_description
1 polymer ?
#
loop_
_entity_poly.entity_id
_entity_poly.type
_entity_poly.pdbx_seq_one_letter_code
_entity_poly.pdbx_strand_id
1 'polypeptide(L)'
;MAASRDNSGLSRRDFMFGGLRKLRERTSTVLDEKTDDAPEANGDITPQDAMLGRDAFVSGNAAYARSDYETAIPEYRECLRILPRHSEARQRLGYCLYRAGQHLQAKIEFERVLRERGGRDNFSSLYLGLTLAQMGKRDKAAEAWRGYFNPEEVRIMRELNVQTALIESSEDYPLEDAVECVEEAIAARKEELLAGEG
;
A
#
# COMPACT_ATOMS: atom_id res chain seq x y z
N MET A 1 -60.77 17.31 -27.03
CA MET A 1 -60.43 16.08 -26.28
C MET A 1 -59.01 15.70 -26.67
N ALA A 2 -58.03 16.02 -25.81
CA ALA A 2 -57.34 15.07 -24.92
C ALA A 2 -56.30 14.23 -25.69
N ALA A 3 -55.00 14.54 -25.55
CA ALA A 3 -54.00 13.79 -24.77
C ALA A 3 -53.68 12.42 -25.41
N SER A 4 -52.44 12.03 -25.73
CA SER A 4 -51.21 12.16 -24.97
C SER A 4 -49.99 11.98 -25.89
N ARG A 5 -48.97 12.85 -25.73
CA ARG A 5 -47.60 12.52 -26.11
C ARG A 5 -47.10 11.48 -25.13
N ASP A 6 -46.72 10.30 -25.60
CA ASP A 6 -45.90 9.40 -24.79
C ASP A 6 -44.43 9.68 -25.09
N ASN A 7 -43.76 10.18 -24.06
CA ASN A 7 -42.35 10.51 -23.99
C ASN A 7 -41.74 9.48 -23.05
N SER A 8 -41.52 8.26 -23.53
CA SER A 8 -40.79 7.24 -22.76
C SER A 8 -39.29 7.52 -22.90
N GLY A 9 -38.83 8.53 -22.15
CA GLY A 9 -37.41 8.83 -21.99
C GLY A 9 -36.68 7.65 -21.40
N LEU A 10 -35.61 7.22 -22.07
CA LEU A 10 -34.61 6.32 -21.52
C LEU A 10 -34.12 6.90 -20.18
N SER A 11 -34.28 6.13 -19.11
CA SER A 11 -33.87 6.56 -17.78
C SER A 11 -32.35 6.65 -17.72
N ARG A 12 -31.81 7.66 -17.01
CA ARG A 12 -30.36 7.76 -16.69
C ARG A 12 -29.81 6.47 -16.06
N ARG A 13 -30.69 5.64 -15.47
CA ARG A 13 -30.36 4.35 -14.89
C ARG A 13 -30.05 3.27 -15.94
N ASP A 14 -30.66 3.33 -17.12
CA ASP A 14 -30.45 2.37 -18.22
C ASP A 14 -29.12 2.62 -18.96
N PHE A 15 -28.65 3.87 -18.99
CA PHE A 15 -27.35 4.23 -19.54
C PHE A 15 -26.17 3.82 -18.64
N MET A 16 -26.37 3.77 -17.31
CA MET A 16 -25.28 3.50 -16.35
C MET A 16 -24.98 2.01 -16.11
N PHE A 17 -25.88 1.09 -16.50
CA PHE A 17 -25.72 -0.35 -16.23
C PHE A 17 -25.71 -1.25 -17.49
N GLY A 18 -25.82 -0.68 -18.69
CA GLY A 18 -25.88 -1.44 -19.96
C GLY A 18 -24.55 -2.00 -20.48
N GLY A 19 -23.42 -1.77 -19.81
CA GLY A 19 -22.08 -2.05 -20.34
C GLY A 19 -21.28 -3.19 -19.72
N LEU A 20 -21.81 -3.93 -18.72
CA LEU A 20 -20.96 -4.83 -17.89
C LEU A 20 -21.23 -6.33 -18.03
N ARG A 21 -22.03 -6.78 -19.00
CA ARG A 21 -22.30 -8.23 -19.18
C ARG A 21 -21.41 -8.93 -20.22
N LYS A 22 -20.57 -8.22 -20.96
CA LYS A 22 -19.71 -8.82 -22.02
C LYS A 22 -18.21 -8.80 -21.75
N LEU A 23 -17.78 -8.47 -20.54
CA LEU A 23 -16.37 -8.49 -20.15
C LEU A 23 -16.05 -9.45 -18.99
N ARG A 24 -16.94 -10.40 -18.69
CA ARG A 24 -16.70 -11.45 -17.67
C ARG A 24 -16.19 -12.78 -18.22
N GLU A 25 -15.97 -12.88 -19.53
CA GLU A 25 -15.57 -14.15 -20.17
C GLU A 25 -14.26 -14.07 -20.99
N ARG A 26 -13.53 -12.93 -20.98
CA ARG A 26 -12.28 -12.78 -21.76
C ARG A 26 -11.02 -12.42 -20.98
N THR A 27 -11.08 -12.44 -19.65
CA THR A 27 -9.90 -12.26 -18.76
C THR A 27 -9.67 -13.46 -17.84
N SER A 28 -10.15 -14.65 -18.23
CA SER A 28 -9.96 -15.90 -17.48
C SER A 28 -8.67 -16.66 -17.84
N THR A 29 -7.72 -16.02 -18.49
CA THR A 29 -6.41 -16.62 -18.78
C THR A 29 -5.35 -15.55 -18.65
N VAL A 30 -4.34 -15.80 -17.80
CA VAL A 30 -3.18 -14.96 -17.46
C VAL A 30 -3.33 -14.16 -16.16
N LEU A 31 -3.30 -14.84 -15.01
CA LEU A 31 -2.16 -14.93 -14.07
C LEU A 31 -2.67 -15.62 -12.80
N ASP A 32 -2.46 -16.93 -12.71
CA ASP A 32 -2.33 -17.61 -11.42
C ASP A 32 -0.98 -17.19 -10.80
N GLU A 33 -0.86 -15.92 -10.42
CA GLU A 33 0.07 -15.58 -9.33
C GLU A 33 -0.63 -16.09 -8.08
N LYS A 34 -0.01 -17.07 -7.41
CA LYS A 34 -0.36 -17.43 -6.04
C LYS A 34 -0.27 -16.16 -5.19
N THR A 35 -1.37 -15.45 -5.07
CA THR A 35 -1.60 -14.64 -3.89
C THR A 35 -1.68 -15.66 -2.78
N ASP A 36 -0.67 -15.67 -1.90
CA ASP A 36 -0.81 -16.23 -0.57
C ASP A 36 -1.92 -15.41 0.10
N ASP A 37 -3.17 -15.75 -0.20
CA ASP A 37 -4.35 -15.26 0.48
C ASP A 37 -4.10 -15.58 1.94
N ALA A 38 -3.96 -14.52 2.75
CA ALA A 38 -3.84 -14.67 4.18
C ALA A 38 -5.00 -15.57 4.60
N PRO A 39 -4.75 -16.69 5.30
CA PRO A 39 -5.81 -17.62 5.63
C PRO A 39 -6.90 -16.83 6.33
N GLU A 40 -8.12 -16.87 5.78
CA GLU A 40 -9.29 -16.44 6.51
C GLU A 40 -9.35 -17.34 7.75
N ALA A 41 -8.83 -16.84 8.87
CA ALA A 41 -9.01 -17.48 10.17
C ALA A 41 -10.49 -17.32 10.54
N ASN A 42 -11.31 -18.19 9.94
CA ASN A 42 -12.73 -18.40 10.24
C ASN A 42 -12.89 -19.44 11.37
N GLY A 43 -11.93 -19.49 12.30
CA GLY A 43 -12.00 -20.24 13.55
C GLY A 43 -11.95 -19.27 14.72
N ASP A 44 -12.69 -19.56 15.79
CA ASP A 44 -12.70 -18.71 16.99
C ASP A 44 -11.28 -18.60 17.56
N ILE A 45 -10.63 -17.44 17.37
CA ILE A 45 -9.32 -17.12 17.94
C ILE A 45 -9.48 -17.13 19.47
N THR A 46 -8.81 -18.06 20.15
CA THR A 46 -8.89 -18.13 21.61
C THR A 46 -8.14 -16.94 22.25
N PRO A 47 -8.43 -16.59 23.52
CA PRO A 47 -7.63 -15.58 24.23
C PRO A 47 -6.14 -15.91 24.25
N GLN A 48 -5.78 -17.20 24.34
CA GLN A 48 -4.39 -17.65 24.31
C GLN A 48 -3.74 -17.43 22.94
N ASP A 49 -4.46 -17.74 21.85
CA ASP A 49 -3.97 -17.46 20.49
C ASP A 49 -3.77 -15.96 20.29
N ALA A 50 -4.74 -15.14 20.72
CA ALA A 50 -4.63 -13.70 20.63
C ALA A 50 -3.43 -13.15 21.43
N MET A 51 -3.07 -13.77 22.56
CA MET A 51 -1.84 -13.43 23.28
C MET A 51 -0.60 -13.77 22.47
N LEU A 52 -0.51 -14.98 21.91
CA LEU A 52 0.62 -15.38 21.04
C LEU A 52 0.80 -14.42 19.85
N GLY A 53 -0.30 -14.00 19.21
CA GLY A 53 -0.24 -13.03 18.12
C GLY A 53 0.27 -11.64 18.55
N ARG A 54 -0.04 -11.20 19.78
CA ARG A 54 0.49 -9.96 20.34
C ARG A 54 1.96 -10.11 20.73
N ASP A 55 2.36 -11.24 21.28
CA ASP A 55 3.75 -11.51 21.64
C ASP A 55 4.65 -11.52 20.40
N ALA A 56 4.19 -12.14 19.31
CA ALA A 56 4.86 -12.09 18.01
C ALA A 56 4.98 -10.65 17.48
N PHE A 57 3.93 -9.83 17.63
CA PHE A 57 4.01 -8.40 17.27
C PHE A 57 5.07 -7.64 18.08
N VAL A 58 5.14 -7.89 19.39
CA VAL A 58 6.13 -7.27 20.29
C VAL A 58 7.55 -7.72 19.92
N SER A 59 7.76 -9.00 19.64
CA SER A 59 9.05 -9.54 19.17
C SER A 59 9.46 -8.89 17.85
N GLY A 60 8.53 -8.80 16.89
CA GLY A 60 8.73 -8.12 15.60
C GLY A 60 9.10 -6.65 15.77
N ASN A 61 8.44 -5.92 16.68
CA ASN A 61 8.77 -4.53 16.99
C ASN A 61 10.17 -4.38 17.59
N ALA A 62 10.58 -5.31 18.46
CA ALA A 62 11.91 -5.30 19.05
C ALA A 62 13.01 -5.50 17.98
N ALA A 63 12.82 -6.44 17.06
CA ALA A 63 13.73 -6.65 15.93
C ALA A 63 13.75 -5.46 14.97
N TYR A 64 12.56 -4.94 14.61
CA TYR A 64 12.40 -3.73 13.80
C TYR A 64 13.14 -2.52 14.37
N ALA A 65 13.07 -2.30 15.68
CA ALA A 65 13.74 -1.18 16.34
C ALA A 65 15.28 -1.26 16.22
N ARG A 66 15.83 -2.47 16.08
CA ARG A 66 17.26 -2.70 15.82
C ARG A 66 17.61 -2.69 14.34
N SER A 67 16.66 -2.40 13.46
CA SER A 67 16.78 -2.54 12.00
C SER A 67 17.12 -3.96 11.53
N ASP A 68 16.83 -4.96 12.36
CA ASP A 68 16.98 -6.38 12.05
C ASP A 68 15.71 -6.87 11.34
N TYR A 69 15.61 -6.52 10.05
CA TYR A 69 14.41 -6.75 9.26
C TYR A 69 14.21 -8.24 8.96
N GLU A 70 15.30 -8.98 8.79
CA GLU A 70 15.32 -10.42 8.57
C GLU A 70 14.66 -11.17 9.73
N THR A 71 14.93 -10.75 10.97
CA THR A 71 14.29 -11.34 12.17
C THR A 71 12.87 -10.79 12.38
N ALA A 72 12.61 -9.53 12.03
CA ALA A 72 11.28 -8.94 12.22
C ALA A 72 10.20 -9.54 11.29
N ILE A 73 10.56 -9.89 10.05
CA ILE A 73 9.63 -10.45 9.05
C ILE A 73 8.87 -11.70 9.55
N PRO A 74 9.54 -12.78 10.02
CA PRO A 74 8.83 -13.98 10.47
C PRO A 74 7.92 -13.71 11.67
N GLU A 75 8.30 -12.79 12.57
CA GLU A 75 7.49 -12.41 13.73
C GLU A 75 6.21 -11.68 13.32
N TYR A 76 6.29 -10.72 12.39
CA TYR A 76 5.08 -10.08 11.86
C TYR A 76 4.21 -11.05 11.07
N ARG A 77 4.80 -12.00 10.34
CA ARG A 77 4.04 -13.06 9.65
C ARG A 77 3.27 -13.93 10.65
N GLU A 78 3.89 -14.29 11.77
CA GLU A 78 3.23 -15.06 12.82
C GLU A 78 2.11 -14.26 13.49
N CYS A 79 2.35 -12.98 13.77
CA CYS A 79 1.30 -12.07 14.24
C CYS A 79 0.10 -12.07 13.28
N LEU A 80 0.33 -11.93 11.98
CA LEU A 80 -0.74 -11.87 10.97
C LEU A 80 -1.39 -13.22 10.68
N ARG A 81 -0.70 -14.33 10.93
CA ARG A 81 -1.29 -15.68 10.88
C ARG A 81 -2.37 -15.85 11.96
N ILE A 82 -2.13 -15.28 13.14
CA ILE A 82 -3.05 -15.40 14.29
C ILE A 82 -4.07 -14.25 14.32
N LEU A 83 -3.64 -13.04 13.96
CA LEU A 83 -4.44 -11.81 13.94
C LEU A 83 -4.45 -11.20 12.53
N PRO A 84 -5.22 -11.77 11.56
CA PRO A 84 -5.15 -11.37 10.15
C PRO A 84 -5.53 -9.92 9.87
N ARG A 85 -6.25 -9.28 10.80
CA ARG A 85 -6.70 -7.88 10.70
C ARG A 85 -5.80 -6.90 11.45
N HIS A 86 -4.61 -7.32 11.89
CA HIS A 86 -3.68 -6.45 12.60
C HIS A 86 -2.94 -5.52 11.63
N SER A 87 -3.60 -4.44 11.21
CA SER A 87 -3.09 -3.56 10.14
C SER A 87 -1.72 -2.93 10.45
N GLU A 88 -1.37 -2.67 11.72
CA GLU A 88 -0.05 -2.14 12.07
C GLU A 88 1.08 -3.17 11.83
N ALA A 89 0.91 -4.43 12.26
CA ALA A 89 1.84 -5.52 11.95
C ALA A 89 1.98 -5.69 10.42
N ARG A 90 0.88 -5.56 9.68
CA ARG A 90 0.89 -5.61 8.21
C ARG A 90 1.72 -4.48 7.58
N GLN A 91 1.53 -3.26 8.06
CA GLN A 91 2.30 -2.10 7.60
C GLN A 91 3.80 -2.26 7.91
N ARG A 92 4.14 -2.71 9.12
CA ARG A 92 5.53 -2.96 9.53
C ARG A 92 6.18 -4.11 8.77
N LEU A 93 5.43 -5.17 8.48
CA LEU A 93 5.88 -6.24 7.59
C LEU A 93 6.21 -5.70 6.20
N GLY A 94 5.32 -4.90 5.61
CA GLY A 94 5.56 -4.25 4.31
C GLY A 94 6.85 -3.44 4.29
N TYR A 95 7.11 -2.66 5.34
CA TYR A 95 8.36 -1.91 5.47
C TYR A 95 9.58 -2.81 5.60
N CYS A 96 9.54 -3.85 6.44
CA CYS A 96 10.67 -4.77 6.58
C CYS A 96 10.97 -5.49 5.26
N LEU A 97 9.94 -5.89 4.52
CA LEU A 97 10.08 -6.50 3.19
C LEU A 97 10.72 -5.52 2.20
N TYR A 98 10.31 -4.25 2.21
CA TYR A 98 10.93 -3.21 1.39
C TYR A 98 12.43 -3.07 1.70
N ARG A 99 12.79 -2.95 2.98
CA ARG A 99 14.19 -2.82 3.41
C ARG A 99 15.04 -4.06 3.13
N ALA A 100 14.41 -5.24 3.10
CA ALA A 100 15.06 -6.51 2.74
C ALA A 100 15.11 -6.77 1.20
N GLY A 101 14.68 -5.82 0.37
CA GLY A 101 14.66 -5.96 -1.10
C GLY A 101 13.55 -6.89 -1.63
N GLN A 102 12.63 -7.34 -0.78
CA GLN A 102 11.50 -8.21 -1.14
C GLN A 102 10.31 -7.37 -1.66
N HIS A 103 10.55 -6.62 -2.75
CA HIS A 103 9.64 -5.59 -3.23
C HIS A 103 8.26 -6.12 -3.64
N LEU A 104 8.19 -7.30 -4.27
CA LEU A 104 6.89 -7.87 -4.66
C LEU A 104 6.00 -8.15 -3.44
N GLN A 105 6.57 -8.72 -2.39
CA GLN A 105 5.87 -9.01 -1.15
C GLN A 105 5.51 -7.71 -0.40
N ALA A 106 6.43 -6.73 -0.37
CA ALA A 106 6.16 -5.42 0.24
C ALA A 106 4.95 -4.73 -0.41
N LYS A 107 4.88 -4.74 -1.74
CA LYS A 107 3.75 -4.20 -2.52
C LYS A 107 2.42 -4.80 -2.07
N ILE A 108 2.36 -6.14 -1.97
CA ILE A 108 1.14 -6.86 -1.57
C ILE A 108 0.67 -6.40 -0.19
N GLU A 109 1.59 -6.26 0.77
CA GLU A 109 1.22 -5.86 2.13
C GLU A 109 0.76 -4.39 2.22
N PHE A 110 1.42 -3.46 1.52
CA PHE A 110 0.96 -2.07 1.47
C PHE A 110 -0.39 -1.90 0.76
N GLU A 111 -0.60 -2.62 -0.35
CA GLU A 111 -1.90 -2.62 -1.05
C GLU A 111 -3.02 -3.16 -0.15
N ARG A 112 -2.74 -4.17 0.67
CA ARG A 112 -3.69 -4.68 1.67
C ARG A 112 -4.00 -3.65 2.76
N VAL A 113 -2.98 -2.98 3.32
CA VAL A 113 -3.19 -1.91 4.31
C VAL A 113 -4.04 -0.77 3.73
N LEU A 114 -3.74 -0.33 2.52
CA LEU A 114 -4.51 0.73 1.85
C LEU A 114 -5.95 0.28 1.58
N ARG A 115 -6.17 -0.97 1.17
CA ARG A 115 -7.53 -1.51 0.99
C ARG A 115 -8.32 -1.50 2.29
N GLU A 116 -7.71 -1.93 3.39
CA GLU A 116 -8.34 -1.96 4.73
C GLU A 116 -8.65 -0.55 5.26
N ARG A 117 -7.76 0.42 4.99
CA ARG A 117 -7.89 1.82 5.47
C ARG A 117 -8.60 2.75 4.50
N GLY A 118 -9.16 2.22 3.40
CA GLY A 118 -9.89 2.98 2.40
C GLY A 118 -9.02 4.01 1.66
N GLY A 119 -7.78 3.63 1.33
CA GLY A 119 -6.79 4.45 0.63
C GLY A 119 -6.13 5.53 1.47
N ARG A 120 -6.46 5.62 2.78
CA ARG A 120 -5.97 6.68 3.67
C ARG A 120 -4.90 6.14 4.61
N ASP A 121 -3.68 6.01 4.11
CA ASP A 121 -2.51 5.70 4.93
C ASP A 121 -1.24 6.26 4.29
N ASN A 122 -0.79 7.43 4.77
CA ASN A 122 0.35 8.15 4.20
C ASN A 122 1.62 7.28 4.17
N PHE A 123 1.87 6.52 5.25
CA PHE A 123 3.03 5.62 5.32
C PHE A 123 2.97 4.55 4.23
N SER A 124 1.86 3.83 4.10
CA SER A 124 1.72 2.77 3.09
C SER A 124 1.73 3.33 1.67
N SER A 125 1.14 4.50 1.42
CA SER A 125 1.21 5.14 0.08
C SER A 125 2.63 5.54 -0.28
N LEU A 126 3.37 6.15 0.65
CA LEU A 126 4.78 6.51 0.47
C LEU A 126 5.63 5.28 0.11
N TYR A 127 5.59 4.24 0.95
CA TYR A 127 6.41 3.05 0.74
C TYR A 127 5.90 2.15 -0.39
N LEU A 128 4.61 2.19 -0.74
CA LEU A 128 4.10 1.55 -1.95
C LEU A 128 4.71 2.20 -3.20
N GLY A 129 4.78 3.54 -3.26
CA GLY A 129 5.40 4.22 -4.39
C GLY A 129 6.91 3.94 -4.50
N LEU A 130 7.64 3.94 -3.38
CA LEU A 130 9.06 3.54 -3.34
C LEU A 130 9.24 2.09 -3.83
N THR A 131 8.40 1.17 -3.34
CA THR A 131 8.41 -0.23 -3.75
C THR A 131 8.14 -0.39 -5.24
N LEU A 132 7.17 0.35 -5.78
CA LEU A 132 6.81 0.31 -7.20
C LEU A 132 7.91 0.91 -8.09
N ALA A 133 8.58 1.97 -7.63
CA ALA A 133 9.73 2.56 -8.32
C ALA A 133 10.90 1.56 -8.40
N GLN A 134 11.24 0.90 -7.28
CA GLN A 134 12.24 -0.18 -7.23
C GLN A 134 11.89 -1.37 -8.16
N MET A 135 10.60 -1.61 -8.43
CA MET A 135 10.13 -2.63 -9.36
C MET A 135 10.03 -2.15 -10.82
N GLY A 136 10.48 -0.93 -11.13
CA GLY A 136 10.38 -0.33 -12.47
C GLY A 136 8.94 0.03 -12.89
N LYS A 137 7.98 0.08 -11.96
CA LYS A 137 6.56 0.34 -12.22
C LYS A 137 6.26 1.83 -12.18
N ARG A 138 6.86 2.56 -13.13
CA ARG A 138 6.80 4.01 -13.30
C ARG A 138 5.43 4.65 -13.01
N ASP A 139 4.43 4.33 -13.83
CA ASP A 139 3.10 4.95 -13.74
C ASP A 139 2.42 4.69 -12.39
N LYS A 140 2.64 3.50 -11.84
CA LYS A 140 2.06 3.09 -10.56
C LYS A 140 2.76 3.77 -9.37
N ALA A 141 4.07 4.00 -9.47
CA ALA A 141 4.82 4.73 -8.45
C ALA A 141 4.32 6.18 -8.36
N ALA A 142 4.20 6.87 -9.50
CA ALA A 142 3.61 8.21 -9.58
C ALA A 142 2.18 8.23 -9.06
N GLU A 143 1.34 7.25 -9.43
CA GLU A 143 -0.04 7.16 -8.92
C GLU A 143 -0.10 7.01 -7.39
N ALA A 144 0.77 6.19 -6.80
CA ALA A 144 0.83 6.02 -5.34
C ALA A 144 1.22 7.31 -4.60
N TRP A 145 2.01 8.18 -5.23
CA TRP A 145 2.48 9.44 -4.65
C TRP A 145 1.61 10.66 -4.96
N ARG A 146 0.87 10.67 -6.09
CA ARG A 146 0.07 11.82 -6.59
C ARG A 146 -0.90 12.40 -5.56
N GLY A 147 -1.37 11.58 -4.62
CA GLY A 147 -2.31 11.97 -3.56
C GLY A 147 -1.71 12.02 -2.16
N TYR A 148 -0.38 11.88 -2.01
CA TYR A 148 0.25 11.94 -0.69
C TYR A 148 0.06 13.34 -0.10
N PHE A 149 -0.54 13.40 1.09
CA PHE A 149 -0.76 14.66 1.79
C PHE A 149 -0.53 14.47 3.29
N ASN A 150 0.57 15.06 3.76
CA ASN A 150 0.88 15.12 5.19
C ASN A 150 1.48 16.51 5.50
N PRO A 151 0.71 17.44 6.09
CA PRO A 151 1.18 18.80 6.35
C PRO A 151 2.31 18.86 7.39
N GLU A 152 2.46 17.83 8.22
CA GLU A 152 3.54 17.72 9.20
C GLU A 152 4.86 17.24 8.57
N GLU A 153 4.80 16.72 7.35
CA GLU A 153 5.94 16.15 6.62
C GLU A 153 6.21 16.92 5.32
N VAL A 154 6.36 18.24 5.44
CA VAL A 154 6.50 19.16 4.29
C VAL A 154 7.65 18.78 3.36
N ARG A 155 8.80 18.36 3.91
CA ARG A 155 9.96 17.94 3.13
C ARG A 155 9.63 16.73 2.25
N ILE A 156 9.06 15.69 2.84
CA ILE A 156 8.67 14.46 2.13
C ILE A 156 7.60 14.78 1.10
N MET A 157 6.57 15.57 1.46
CA MET A 157 5.51 15.97 0.54
C MET A 157 6.05 16.75 -0.67
N ARG A 158 6.98 17.69 -0.46
CA ARG A 158 7.63 18.43 -1.54
C ARG A 158 8.42 17.50 -2.45
N GLU A 159 9.19 16.59 -1.87
CA GLU A 159 10.01 15.66 -2.63
C GLU A 159 9.14 14.74 -3.50
N LEU A 160 8.11 14.12 -2.91
CA LEU A 160 7.17 13.27 -3.66
C LEU A 160 6.51 14.00 -4.82
N ASN A 161 6.15 15.28 -4.67
CA ASN A 161 5.57 16.08 -5.75
C ASN A 161 6.58 16.33 -6.89
N VAL A 162 7.84 16.62 -6.56
CA VAL A 162 8.91 16.79 -7.56
C VAL A 162 9.13 15.48 -8.31
N GLN A 163 9.26 14.37 -7.58
CA GLN A 163 9.51 13.06 -8.18
C GLN A 163 8.35 12.58 -9.03
N THR A 164 7.11 12.79 -8.57
CA THR A 164 5.91 12.49 -9.39
C THR A 164 5.92 13.29 -10.69
N ALA A 165 6.23 14.58 -10.66
CA ALA A 165 6.28 15.42 -11.86
C ALA A 165 7.41 15.04 -12.83
N LEU A 166 8.61 14.72 -12.32
CA LEU A 166 9.71 14.20 -13.14
C LEU A 166 9.34 12.86 -13.75
N ILE A 167 8.66 12.00 -12.98
CA ILE A 167 8.21 10.70 -13.46
C ILE A 167 7.22 10.85 -14.62
N GLU A 168 6.23 11.72 -14.47
CA GLU A 168 5.17 11.94 -15.47
C GLU A 168 5.64 12.73 -16.70
N SER A 169 6.69 13.54 -16.59
CA SER A 169 7.16 14.43 -17.66
C SER A 169 8.22 13.84 -18.60
N SER A 170 8.91 12.77 -18.19
CA SER A 170 10.04 12.22 -18.95
C SER A 170 10.11 10.70 -18.82
N GLU A 171 9.80 9.93 -19.87
CA GLU A 171 9.87 8.46 -19.82
C GLU A 171 11.25 7.91 -19.41
N ASP A 172 12.32 8.67 -19.72
CA ASP A 172 13.71 8.30 -19.44
C ASP A 172 14.22 8.73 -18.05
N TYR A 173 13.40 9.41 -17.22
CA TYR A 173 13.85 9.80 -15.88
C TYR A 173 14.12 8.54 -15.02
N PRO A 174 15.33 8.37 -14.46
CA PRO A 174 15.71 7.17 -13.71
C PRO A 174 14.86 7.01 -12.44
N LEU A 175 14.31 5.82 -12.22
CA LEU A 175 13.49 5.55 -11.04
C LEU A 175 14.36 5.35 -9.79
N GLU A 176 15.62 4.97 -9.98
CA GLU A 176 16.62 4.87 -8.94
C GLU A 176 16.90 6.25 -8.31
N ASP A 177 17.06 7.29 -9.14
CA ASP A 177 17.19 8.68 -8.67
C ASP A 177 15.96 9.10 -7.86
N ALA A 178 14.76 8.74 -8.33
CA ALA A 178 13.52 9.05 -7.63
C ALA A 178 13.46 8.40 -6.24
N VAL A 179 13.90 7.15 -6.13
CA VAL A 179 13.98 6.43 -4.85
C VAL A 179 15.00 7.09 -3.93
N GLU A 180 16.20 7.37 -4.44
CA GLU A 180 17.28 7.98 -3.67
C GLU A 180 16.84 9.31 -3.06
N CYS A 181 16.31 10.24 -3.87
CA CYS A 181 15.87 11.54 -3.39
C CYS A 181 14.76 11.43 -2.32
N VAL A 182 13.81 10.50 -2.47
CA VAL A 182 12.74 10.31 -1.48
C VAL A 182 13.28 9.70 -0.18
N GLU A 183 14.19 8.73 -0.26
CA GLU A 183 14.83 8.16 0.92
C GLU A 183 15.70 9.17 1.66
N GLU A 184 16.42 10.04 0.94
CA GLU A 184 17.16 11.17 1.52
C GLU A 184 16.22 12.15 2.23
N ALA A 185 15.07 12.47 1.63
CA ALA A 185 14.08 13.34 2.26
C ALA A 185 13.53 12.75 3.56
N ILE A 186 13.33 11.43 3.61
CA ILE A 186 12.92 10.70 4.83
C ILE A 186 14.05 10.73 5.88
N ALA A 187 15.29 10.47 5.46
CA ALA A 187 16.44 10.45 6.36
C ALA A 187 16.70 11.83 6.99
N ALA A 188 16.72 12.89 6.19
CA ALA A 188 16.90 14.27 6.67
C ALA A 188 15.80 14.65 7.66
N ARG A 189 14.55 14.25 7.40
CA ARG A 189 13.44 14.50 8.32
C ARG A 189 13.62 13.81 9.67
N LYS A 190 14.13 12.57 9.68
CA LYS A 190 14.44 11.84 10.91
C LYS A 190 15.54 12.54 11.71
N GLU A 191 16.57 13.05 11.05
CA GLU A 191 17.65 13.81 11.70
C GLU A 191 17.14 15.11 12.33
N GLU A 192 16.26 15.84 11.65
CA GLU A 192 15.63 17.06 12.19
C GLU A 192 14.84 16.79 13.47
N LEU A 193 14.12 15.67 13.55
CA LEU A 193 13.39 15.26 14.76
C LEU A 193 14.34 14.98 15.92
N LEU A 194 15.42 14.23 15.67
CA LEU A 194 16.43 13.92 16.70
C LEU A 194 17.18 15.17 17.18
N ALA A 195 17.41 16.14 16.30
CA ALA A 195 18.10 17.38 16.64
C ALA A 195 17.20 18.38 17.41
N GLY A 196 15.87 18.31 17.24
CA GLY A 196 14.92 19.17 17.94
C GLY A 196 14.52 18.69 19.34
N GLU A 197 14.94 17.50 19.74
CA GLU A 197 14.66 16.88 21.05
C GLU A 197 15.76 17.14 22.11
N GLY A 198 16.78 17.93 21.79
CA GLY A 198 17.90 18.30 22.69
C GLY A 198 17.90 19.75 23.14
#